data_AF-A0A9D9FD82-F1
#
_entry.id   AF-A0A9D9FD82-F1
#
_cell.length_a   1.000
_cell.length_b   1.000
_cell.length_c   1.000
_cell.angle_alpha   90.00
_cell.angle_beta   90.00
_cell.angle_gamma   90.00
#
_symmetry.space_group_name_H-M   'P 1'
#
loop_
_entity.id
_entity.type
_entity.pdbx_description
1 polymer ?
#
loop_
_entity_poly.entity_id
_entity_poly.type
_entity_poly.pdbx_seq_one_letter_code
_entity_poly.pdbx_strand_id
1 'polypeptide(L)' 'MSKDPKDDRPATAGTPGVDRQLLDFLVCPVTHGILRYDSDAQELISDTAGLAYPIRDGIPIMLPEEARELKAD' A
#
# COMPACT_ATOMS: atom_id res chain seq x y z
N MET A 1 48.79 7.80 0.22
CA MET A 1 47.64 8.58 0.76
C MET A 1 46.46 8.37 -0.19
N SER A 2 45.76 7.24 -0.05
CA SER A 2 44.51 6.97 -0.78
C SER A 2 43.39 7.67 -0.04
N LYS A 3 42.75 8.63 -0.71
CA LYS A 3 41.70 9.47 -0.15
C LYS A 3 40.40 8.68 -0.19
N ASP A 4 39.88 8.41 0.99
CA ASP A 4 38.65 7.67 1.27
C ASP A 4 37.47 8.20 0.44
N PRO A 5 36.72 7.34 -0.28
CA PRO A 5 35.39 7.70 -0.75
C PRO A 5 34.46 7.71 0.46
N LYS A 6 33.96 8.89 0.84
CA LYS A 6 32.87 8.97 1.83
C LYS A 6 31.63 8.36 1.19
N ASP A 7 31.24 7.22 1.74
CA ASP A 7 29.98 6.53 1.56
C ASP A 7 28.84 7.43 2.03
N ASP A 8 28.30 8.26 1.13
CA ASP A 8 27.00 8.92 1.29
C ASP A 8 25.91 7.91 0.91
N ARG A 9 25.76 6.85 1.70
CA ARG A 9 24.57 6.00 1.65
C ARG A 9 23.62 6.44 2.76
N PRO A 10 22.42 6.96 2.42
CA PRO A 10 21.40 7.12 3.45
C PRO A 10 21.00 5.70 3.90
N ALA A 11 21.26 5.40 5.16
CA ALA A 11 20.68 4.25 5.84
C ALA A 11 19.18 4.51 6.01
N THR A 12 18.38 4.23 4.98
CA THR A 12 16.94 4.08 5.15
C THR A 12 16.69 2.79 5.92
N ALA A 13 16.48 2.96 7.22
CA ALA A 13 15.87 1.98 8.09
C ALA A 13 14.42 1.73 7.60
N GLY A 14 14.25 0.78 6.69
CA GLY A 14 12.95 0.20 6.36
C GLY A 14 12.73 -1.02 7.25
N THR A 15 11.98 -0.86 8.33
CA THR A 15 11.47 -1.98 9.11
C THR A 15 10.62 -2.87 8.19
N PRO A 16 10.69 -4.22 8.27
CA PRO A 16 9.83 -5.12 7.48
C PRO A 16 8.39 -5.18 8.03
N GLY A 17 7.84 -4.04 8.43
CA GLY A 17 6.45 -3.83 8.77
C GLY A 17 5.96 -2.70 7.87
N VAL A 18 4.95 -2.98 7.06
CA VAL A 18 4.39 -2.07 6.06
C VAL A 18 4.34 -0.63 6.60
N ASP A 19 5.19 0.25 6.05
CA ASP A 19 5.27 1.66 6.45
C ASP A 19 3.92 2.33 6.22
N ARG A 20 3.21 2.66 7.30
CA ARG A 20 1.88 3.27 7.22
C ARG A 20 1.88 4.61 6.48
N GLN A 21 3.01 5.30 6.48
CA GLN A 21 3.23 6.53 5.72
C GLN A 21 3.39 6.29 4.21
N LEU A 22 3.79 5.09 3.78
CA LEU A 22 3.84 4.68 2.38
C LEU A 22 2.47 4.21 1.88
N LEU A 23 1.68 3.56 2.75
CA LEU A 23 0.29 3.20 2.45
C LEU A 23 -0.58 4.44 2.15
N ASP A 24 -0.25 5.61 2.71
CA ASP A 24 -0.93 6.88 2.47
C ASP A 24 -0.79 7.37 1.01
N PHE A 25 0.23 6.90 0.27
CA PHE A 25 0.41 7.20 -1.15
C PHE A 25 -0.29 6.20 -2.09
N LEU A 26 -0.85 5.11 -1.57
CA LEU A 26 -1.56 4.14 -2.39
C LEU A 26 -2.94 4.66 -2.73
N VAL A 27 -3.09 5.06 -3.99
CA VAL A 27 -4.36 5.48 -4.58
C VAL A 27 -5.07 4.31 -5.24
N CYS A 28 -6.40 4.37 -5.29
CA CYS A 28 -7.19 3.38 -6.01
C CYS A 28 -6.80 3.35 -7.51
N PRO A 29 -6.57 2.16 -8.11
CA PRO A 29 -6.21 2.06 -9.52
C PRO A 29 -7.34 2.48 -10.49
N VAL A 30 -8.58 2.56 -10.00
CA VAL A 30 -9.76 2.92 -10.82
C VAL A 30 -10.11 4.38 -10.67
N THR A 31 -10.18 4.88 -9.43
CA THR A 31 -10.67 6.24 -9.13
C THR A 31 -9.57 7.23 -8.82
N HIS A 32 -8.33 6.76 -8.62
CA HIS A 32 -7.22 7.53 -8.06
C HIS A 32 -7.55 8.22 -6.72
N GLY A 33 -8.59 7.73 -6.02
CA GLY A 33 -8.97 8.20 -4.70
C GLY A 33 -8.15 7.57 -3.59
N ILE A 34 -8.31 8.09 -2.37
CA ILE A 34 -7.69 7.55 -1.16
C ILE A 34 -8.24 6.15 -0.89
N LEU A 35 -7.35 5.23 -0.51
CA LEU A 35 -7.70 3.91 -0.03
C LEU A 35 -7.65 3.87 1.51
N ARG A 36 -8.65 3.24 2.11
CA ARG A 36 -8.73 3.01 3.54
C ARG A 36 -8.26 1.60 3.85
N TYR A 37 -7.20 1.47 4.64
CA TYR A 37 -6.74 0.16 5.07
C TYR A 37 -7.62 -0.40 6.20
N ASP A 38 -8.16 -1.58 5.96
CA ASP A 38 -8.88 -2.40 6.94
C ASP A 38 -7.94 -3.47 7.48
N SER A 39 -7.52 -3.32 8.74
CA SER A 39 -6.63 -4.26 9.41
C SER A 39 -7.31 -5.57 9.81
N ASP A 40 -8.62 -5.55 10.01
CA ASP A 40 -9.38 -6.71 10.45
C ASP A 40 -9.58 -7.68 9.27
N ALA A 41 -9.89 -7.14 8.09
CA ALA A 41 -10.03 -7.90 6.85
C ALA A 41 -8.71 -8.08 6.08
N GLN A 42 -7.65 -7.32 6.42
CA GLN A 42 -6.42 -7.21 5.62
C GLN A 42 -6.73 -6.78 4.18
N GLU A 43 -7.50 -5.70 4.00
CA GLU A 43 -7.91 -5.19 2.69
C GLU A 43 -7.69 -3.67 2.57
N LEU A 44 -7.58 -3.15 1.35
CA LEU A 44 -7.63 -1.73 1.03
C LEU A 44 -9.00 -1.40 0.42
N ILE A 45 -9.80 -0.64 1.14
CA ILE A 45 -11.15 -0.24 0.76
C ILE A 45 -11.10 1.06 -0.04
N SER A 46 -11.72 1.05 -1.21
CA SER A 46 -12.08 2.25 -1.97
C SER A 46 -13.57 2.52 -1.81
N ASP A 47 -13.92 3.48 -0.96
CA ASP A 47 -15.30 3.94 -0.77
C ASP A 47 -15.90 4.54 -2.04
N THR A 48 -15.08 5.18 -2.88
CA THR A 48 -15.53 5.80 -4.13
C THR A 48 -15.76 4.80 -5.25
N ALA A 49 -14.95 3.74 -5.31
CA ALA A 49 -15.15 2.66 -6.28
C ALA A 49 -16.15 1.61 -5.80
N GLY A 50 -16.44 1.55 -4.49
CA GLY A 50 -17.20 0.46 -3.89
C GLY A 50 -16.45 -0.87 -3.98
N LEU A 51 -15.11 -0.85 -3.89
CA LEU A 51 -14.26 -2.03 -4.06
C LEU A 51 -13.33 -2.20 -2.85
N ALA A 52 -13.04 -3.44 -2.48
CA ALA A 52 -12.05 -3.79 -1.47
C ALA A 52 -10.97 -4.68 -2.09
N TYR A 53 -9.72 -4.23 -2.04
CA TYR A 53 -8.55 -4.91 -2.59
C TYR A 53 -7.87 -5.75 -1.49
N PRO A 54 -7.79 -7.07 -1.60
CA PRO A 54 -7.22 -7.90 -0.55
C PRO A 54 -5.69 -7.76 -0.47
N ILE A 55 -5.14 -7.93 0.73
CA ILE A 55 -3.69 -8.03 0.97
C ILE A 55 -3.35 -9.49 1.26
N ARG A 56 -2.50 -10.08 0.42
CA ARG A 56 -2.03 -11.47 0.55
C ARG A 56 -0.52 -11.46 0.76
N ASP A 57 -0.03 -12.12 1.81
CA ASP A 57 1.40 -12.16 2.16
C ASP A 57 2.04 -10.76 2.35
N GLY A 58 1.24 -9.79 2.78
CA GLY A 58 1.68 -8.39 2.91
C GLY A 58 1.74 -7.61 1.58
N ILE A 59 1.31 -8.22 0.48
CA ILE A 59 1.26 -7.61 -0.86
C ILE A 59 -0.18 -7.23 -1.21
N PRO A 60 -0.48 -5.95 -1.43
CA PRO A 60 -1.80 -5.52 -1.88
C PRO A 60 -2.10 -5.98 -3.32
N ILE A 61 -3.21 -6.67 -3.51
CA ILE A 61 -3.68 -7.11 -4.82
C ILE A 61 -4.59 -6.02 -5.41
N MET A 62 -3.99 -5.06 -6.11
CA MET A 62 -4.70 -3.91 -6.73
C MET A 62 -5.29 -4.23 -8.11
N LEU A 63 -5.85 -5.44 -8.28
CA LEU A 63 -6.50 -5.86 -9.53
C LEU A 63 -8.02 -5.71 -9.38
N PRO A 64 -8.72 -4.98 -10.27
CA PRO A 64 -10.18 -4.83 -10.19
C PRO A 64 -10.95 -6.16 -10.23
N GLU A 65 -10.41 -7.18 -10.91
CA GLU A 65 -11.00 -8.53 -10.99
C GLU A 65 -10.89 -9.34 -9.69
N GLU A 66 -9.85 -9.09 -8.88
CA GLU A 66 -9.67 -9.71 -7.57
C GLU A 66 -10.28 -8.87 -6.44
N ALA A 67 -10.73 -7.65 -6.76
CA ALA A 67 -11.34 -6.76 -5.79
C ALA A 67 -12.74 -7.25 -5.42
N ARG A 68 -13.02 -7.28 -4.13
CA ARG A 68 -14.34 -7.62 -3.60
C ARG A 68 -15.25 -6.40 -3.72
N GLU A 69 -16.42 -6.58 -4.34
CA GLU A 69 -17.43 -5.53 -4.37
C GLU A 69 -18.00 -5.29 -2.97
N LEU A 70 -17.93 -4.04 -2.53
CA LEU A 70 -18.63 -3.54 -1.35
C LEU A 70 -20.06 -3.26 -1.81
N LYS A 71 -20.91 -4.29 -1.80
CA LYS A 71 -22.35 -4.11 -1.96
C LYS A 71 -22.81 -3.02 -0.99
N ALA A 72 -23.25 -1.90 -1.55
CA ALA A 72 -24.11 -0.98 -0.81
C ALA A 72 -25.42 -1.74 -0.58
N ASP A 73 -25.64 -2.20 0.65
CA ASP A 73 -26.97 -2.61 1.10
C ASP A 73 -27.87 -1.37 1.22
#